data_AF-A0A382XK38-F1
#
_entry.id   AF-A0A382XK38-F1
#
_cell.length_a   1.000
_cell.length_b   1.000
_cell.length_c   1.000
_cell.angle_alpha   90.00
_cell.angle_beta   90.00
_cell.angle_gamma   90.00
#
_symmetry.space_group_name_H-M   'P 1'
#
loop_
_entity.id
_entity.type
_entity.pdbx_description
1 polymer ?
#
loop_
_entity_poly.entity_id
_entity_poly.type
_entity_poly.pdbx_seq_one_letter_code
_entity_poly.pdbx_strand_id
1 'polypeptide(L)'
;IFFTWLKTIFKKGGSMGYEFPNTQVADVEKEINLKEKARTDGENNLPPENSEVFSNCENEAITKYDERRHSAVLQAANYLDPIKNKIIGYAAILGKTHFFINEFKNRTEQTLNTAEGRLSNLNKSYKTQDQEVKHFKLANNLSRDPRSLTLVKIIIGILFCVGLFLIEVRVNTKLLATAMTGGEAEGRNISFAVAALNVFISFLAGYFLVKNLNLAKGTEKIISQITLAAYSLFIIYLNLGLGAFRAIAEKKGEAVAWGETQAKVSQAV
;
A
#
# COMPACT_ATOMS: atom_id res chain seq x y z
N ILE A 1 -26.95 -24.62 20.76
CA ILE A 1 -27.31 -23.19 20.96
C ILE A 1 -28.28 -22.70 19.88
N PHE A 2 -27.94 -22.78 18.59
CA PHE A 2 -28.81 -22.35 17.48
C PHE A 2 -30.16 -23.07 17.39
N PHE A 3 -30.18 -24.41 17.52
CA PHE A 3 -31.41 -25.22 17.49
C PHE A 3 -32.36 -24.96 18.67
N THR A 4 -31.79 -24.67 19.84
CA THR A 4 -32.55 -24.36 21.06
C THR A 4 -33.25 -23.01 20.96
N TRP A 5 -32.56 -22.03 20.36
CA TRP A 5 -33.11 -20.70 20.06
C TRP A 5 -34.24 -20.76 19.04
N LEU A 6 -34.07 -21.51 17.95
CA LEU A 6 -35.10 -21.70 16.92
C LEU A 6 -36.39 -22.33 17.49
N LYS A 7 -36.27 -23.41 18.29
CA LYS A 7 -37.41 -24.04 18.96
C LYS A 7 -38.15 -23.09 19.91
N THR A 8 -37.45 -22.16 20.54
CA THR A 8 -38.03 -21.18 21.47
C THR A 8 -38.84 -20.11 20.74
N ILE A 9 -38.42 -19.73 19.53
CA ILE A 9 -39.16 -18.79 18.65
C ILE A 9 -40.48 -19.42 18.20
N PHE A 10 -40.44 -20.68 17.72
CA PHE A 10 -41.64 -21.38 17.26
C PHE A 10 -42.59 -21.78 18.41
N LYS A 11 -42.08 -22.10 19.61
CA LYS A 11 -42.93 -22.36 20.81
C LYS A 11 -43.59 -21.11 21.40
N LYS A 12 -43.06 -19.91 21.14
CA LYS A 12 -43.66 -18.64 21.57
C LYS A 12 -44.77 -18.13 20.64
N GLY A 13 -45.03 -18.82 19.53
CA GLY A 13 -46.22 -18.62 18.69
C GLY A 13 -47.46 -19.22 19.33
N GLY A 14 -47.78 -18.84 20.57
CA GLY A 14 -49.14 -19.01 21.07
C GLY A 14 -50.12 -18.32 20.12
N SER A 15 -51.33 -18.87 19.99
CA SER A 15 -52.43 -18.35 19.16
C SER A 15 -52.29 -16.86 18.88
N MET A 16 -51.91 -16.50 17.65
CA MET A 16 -51.81 -15.11 17.19
C MET A 16 -53.21 -14.51 16.92
N GLY A 17 -54.27 -15.18 17.35
CA GLY A 17 -55.64 -14.73 17.22
C GLY A 17 -56.02 -13.84 18.40
N TYR A 18 -56.54 -12.65 18.10
CA TYR A 18 -57.34 -11.92 19.06
C TYR A 18 -58.73 -12.56 19.10
N GLU A 19 -59.14 -13.05 20.25
CA GLU A 19 -60.49 -13.57 20.45
C GLU A 19 -61.39 -12.43 20.90
N PHE A 20 -62.44 -12.16 20.13
CA PHE A 20 -63.42 -11.14 20.51
C PHE A 20 -64.21 -11.60 21.74
N PRO A 21 -64.43 -10.73 22.74
CA PRO A 21 -65.25 -11.09 23.89
C PRO A 21 -66.66 -11.44 23.42
N ASN A 22 -67.12 -12.65 23.74
CA ASN A 22 -68.48 -13.08 23.44
C ASN A 22 -69.44 -12.40 24.42
N THR A 23 -70.13 -11.35 23.99
CA THR A 23 -71.15 -10.67 24.78
C THR A 23 -72.48 -11.43 24.67
N GLN A 24 -72.83 -12.19 25.69
CA GLN A 24 -74.13 -12.84 25.74
C GLN A 24 -75.22 -11.84 26.05
N VAL A 25 -76.33 -11.96 25.32
CA VAL A 25 -77.49 -11.06 25.45
C VAL A 25 -78.04 -11.09 26.87
N ALA A 26 -78.07 -12.28 27.48
CA ALA A 26 -78.55 -12.51 28.85
C ALA A 26 -77.76 -11.74 29.93
N ASP A 27 -76.47 -11.47 29.71
CA ASP A 27 -75.65 -10.76 30.69
C ASP A 27 -75.99 -9.27 30.72
N VAL A 28 -76.24 -8.68 29.54
CA VAL A 28 -76.67 -7.28 29.40
C VAL A 28 -78.10 -7.12 29.90
N GLU A 29 -78.99 -8.07 29.59
CA GLU A 29 -80.38 -8.10 30.10
C GLU A 29 -80.43 -8.10 31.63
N LYS A 30 -79.54 -8.87 32.27
CA LYS A 30 -79.43 -8.94 33.73
C LYS A 30 -78.81 -7.69 34.33
N GLU A 31 -77.83 -7.08 33.67
CA GLU A 31 -77.17 -5.85 34.12
C GLU A 31 -78.14 -4.66 34.17
N ILE A 32 -79.03 -4.54 33.17
CA ILE A 32 -80.01 -3.45 33.09
C ILE A 32 -81.34 -3.77 33.77
N ASN A 33 -81.52 -4.99 34.30
CA ASN A 33 -82.79 -5.53 34.79
C ASN A 33 -83.93 -5.39 33.76
N LEU A 34 -83.65 -5.76 32.50
CA LEU A 34 -84.50 -5.48 31.35
C LEU A 34 -85.95 -5.94 31.56
N LYS A 35 -86.15 -7.15 32.11
CA LYS A 35 -87.48 -7.75 32.29
C LYS A 35 -88.36 -6.97 33.27
N GLU A 36 -87.81 -6.52 34.39
CA GLU A 36 -88.57 -5.74 35.38
C GLU A 36 -88.84 -4.32 34.89
N LYS A 37 -87.86 -3.68 34.24
CA LYS A 37 -88.04 -2.34 33.65
C LYS A 37 -89.05 -2.36 32.50
N ALA A 38 -88.97 -3.32 31.59
CA ALA A 38 -89.91 -3.47 30.50
C ALA A 38 -91.33 -3.80 30.96
N ARG A 39 -91.48 -4.60 32.04
CA ARG A 39 -92.80 -4.85 32.66
C ARG A 39 -93.39 -3.58 33.26
N THR A 40 -92.57 -2.81 33.98
CA THR A 40 -92.98 -1.53 34.58
C THR A 40 -93.34 -0.51 33.51
N ASP A 41 -92.57 -0.42 32.43
CA ASP A 41 -92.82 0.49 31.31
C ASP A 41 -94.13 0.10 30.59
N GLY A 42 -94.36 -1.20 30.36
CA GLY A 42 -95.61 -1.70 29.78
C GLY A 42 -96.85 -1.50 30.65
N GLU A 43 -96.75 -1.72 31.97
CA GLU A 43 -97.84 -1.46 32.93
C GLU A 43 -98.23 0.03 32.97
N ASN A 44 -97.29 0.93 32.65
CA ASN A 44 -97.50 2.37 32.63
C ASN A 44 -97.78 2.95 31.23
N ASN A 45 -97.95 2.11 30.19
CA ASN A 45 -98.12 2.52 28.79
C ASN A 45 -97.00 3.47 28.30
N LEU A 46 -95.76 3.13 28.65
CA LEU A 46 -94.54 3.81 28.24
C LEU A 46 -93.76 2.90 27.28
N PRO A 47 -93.56 3.27 26.01
CA PRO A 47 -94.10 4.44 25.36
C PRO A 47 -95.59 4.23 25.00
N PRO A 48 -96.36 5.30 24.71
CA PRO A 48 -97.74 5.17 24.26
C PRO A 48 -97.84 4.28 23.01
N GLU A 49 -98.97 3.58 22.83
CA GLU A 49 -99.20 2.64 21.71
C GLU A 49 -98.97 3.26 20.30
N ASN A 50 -99.08 4.58 20.16
CA ASN A 50 -98.86 5.32 18.92
C ASN A 50 -97.45 5.94 18.79
N SER A 51 -96.53 5.60 19.67
CA SER A 51 -95.17 6.12 19.67
C SER A 51 -94.29 5.42 18.64
N GLU A 52 -93.57 6.21 17.83
CA GLU A 52 -92.51 5.71 16.93
C GLU A 52 -91.12 5.74 17.59
N VAL A 53 -91.02 6.24 18.83
CA VAL A 53 -89.75 6.33 19.57
C VAL A 53 -89.62 5.21 20.60
N PHE A 54 -88.39 4.74 20.78
CA PHE A 54 -88.02 3.74 21.77
C PHE A 54 -88.29 4.24 23.20
N SER A 55 -88.69 3.31 24.06
CA SER A 55 -88.79 3.51 25.51
C SER A 55 -87.43 3.83 26.13
N ASN A 56 -87.46 4.35 27.35
CA ASN A 56 -86.23 4.59 28.11
C ASN A 56 -85.45 3.29 28.35
N CYS A 57 -86.16 2.19 28.62
CA CYS A 57 -85.57 0.86 28.77
C CYS A 57 -84.90 0.36 27.47
N GLU A 58 -85.53 0.55 26.32
CA GLU A 58 -84.95 0.19 25.01
C GLU A 58 -83.73 1.05 24.65
N ASN A 59 -83.78 2.37 24.90
CA ASN A 59 -82.64 3.24 24.71
C ASN A 59 -81.46 2.90 25.64
N GLU A 60 -81.75 2.52 26.89
CA GLU A 60 -80.74 2.05 27.85
C GLU A 60 -80.10 0.75 27.38
N ALA A 61 -80.90 -0.20 26.87
CA ALA A 61 -80.40 -1.43 26.28
C ALA A 61 -79.49 -1.15 25.07
N ILE A 62 -79.94 -0.31 24.12
CA ILE A 62 -79.16 0.08 22.95
C ILE A 62 -77.83 0.70 23.37
N THR A 63 -77.85 1.65 24.30
CA THR A 63 -76.65 2.32 24.81
C THR A 63 -75.68 1.33 25.42
N LYS A 64 -76.17 0.39 26.25
CA LYS A 64 -75.32 -0.63 26.89
C LYS A 64 -74.71 -1.62 25.90
N TYR A 65 -75.46 -2.04 24.89
CA TYR A 65 -74.91 -2.86 23.81
C TYR A 65 -73.85 -2.10 23.00
N ASP A 66 -74.07 -0.83 22.71
CA ASP A 66 -73.13 0.00 21.98
C ASP A 66 -71.84 0.26 22.78
N GLU A 67 -71.94 0.48 24.09
CA GLU A 67 -70.79 0.57 25.01
C GLU A 67 -69.95 -0.72 24.99
N ARG A 68 -70.60 -1.89 25.07
CA ARG A 68 -69.93 -3.20 25.00
C ARG A 68 -69.27 -3.43 23.65
N ARG A 69 -69.95 -3.09 22.55
CA ARG A 69 -69.39 -3.16 21.18
C ARG A 69 -68.17 -2.26 21.05
N HIS A 70 -68.27 -1.02 21.50
CA HIS A 70 -67.16 -0.07 21.45
C HIS A 70 -65.96 -0.53 22.27
N SER A 71 -66.20 -1.06 23.47
CA SER A 71 -65.15 -1.62 24.33
C SER A 71 -64.45 -2.82 23.67
N ALA A 72 -65.19 -3.73 23.03
CA ALA A 72 -64.63 -4.88 22.32
C ALA A 72 -63.75 -4.45 21.14
N VAL A 73 -64.19 -3.44 20.37
CA VAL A 73 -63.42 -2.87 19.26
C VAL A 73 -62.15 -2.16 19.77
N LEU A 74 -62.26 -1.41 20.87
CA LEU A 74 -61.13 -0.70 21.47
C LEU A 74 -60.07 -1.66 22.01
N GLN A 75 -60.48 -2.77 22.63
CA GLN A 75 -59.57 -3.83 23.08
C GLN A 75 -58.86 -4.50 21.89
N ALA A 76 -59.57 -4.74 20.78
CA ALA A 76 -58.98 -5.30 19.56
C ALA A 76 -57.95 -4.33 18.96
N ALA A 77 -58.28 -3.04 18.86
CA ALA A 77 -57.36 -2.01 18.39
C ALA A 77 -56.10 -1.93 19.27
N ASN A 78 -56.28 -1.89 20.59
CA ASN A 78 -55.17 -1.84 21.55
C ASN A 78 -54.25 -3.08 21.46
N TYR A 79 -54.80 -4.24 21.13
CA TYR A 79 -54.01 -5.46 20.93
C TYR A 79 -53.27 -5.45 19.58
N LEU A 80 -53.93 -5.04 18.50
CA LEU A 80 -53.41 -5.13 17.13
C LEU A 80 -52.45 -4.00 16.77
N ASP A 81 -52.64 -2.79 17.30
CA ASP A 81 -51.82 -1.62 16.95
C ASP A 81 -50.33 -1.79 17.27
N PRO A 82 -49.91 -2.31 18.44
CA PRO A 82 -48.51 -2.58 18.72
C PRO A 82 -47.90 -3.62 17.76
N ILE A 83 -48.68 -4.61 17.33
CA ILE A 83 -48.24 -5.66 16.40
C ILE A 83 -48.04 -5.05 15.02
N LYS A 84 -49.02 -4.29 14.52
CA LYS A 84 -48.94 -3.53 13.28
C LYS A 84 -47.72 -2.62 13.26
N ASN A 85 -47.49 -1.85 14.32
CA ASN A 85 -46.35 -0.95 14.42
C ASN A 85 -45.01 -1.69 14.40
N LYS A 86 -44.91 -2.86 15.05
CA LYS A 86 -43.72 -3.73 14.96
C LYS A 86 -43.49 -4.23 13.54
N ILE A 87 -44.53 -4.69 12.85
CA ILE A 87 -44.43 -5.16 11.46
C ILE A 87 -43.94 -4.03 10.55
N ILE A 88 -44.52 -2.83 10.66
CA ILE A 88 -44.09 -1.65 9.89
C ILE A 88 -42.63 -1.31 10.20
N GLY A 89 -42.24 -1.33 11.48
CA GLY A 89 -40.85 -1.09 11.89
C GLY A 89 -39.86 -2.10 11.32
N TYR A 90 -40.19 -3.40 11.36
CA TYR A 90 -39.35 -4.44 10.78
C TYR A 90 -39.28 -4.35 9.25
N ALA A 91 -40.40 -4.09 8.58
CA ALA A 91 -40.43 -3.87 7.14
C ALA A 91 -39.55 -2.68 6.72
N ALA A 92 -39.59 -1.59 7.49
CA ALA A 92 -38.73 -0.43 7.27
C ALA A 92 -37.24 -0.73 7.50
N ILE A 93 -36.88 -1.60 8.45
CA ILE A 93 -35.50 -2.03 8.67
C ILE A 93 -35.03 -2.94 7.52
N LEU A 94 -35.84 -3.91 7.09
CA LEU A 94 -35.49 -4.82 5.98
C LEU A 94 -35.43 -4.10 4.63
N GLY A 95 -36.27 -3.08 4.42
CA GLY A 95 -36.30 -2.30 3.18
C GLY A 95 -35.10 -1.35 3.03
N LYS A 96 -34.30 -1.14 4.08
CA LYS A 96 -33.09 -0.31 3.98
C LYS A 96 -32.03 -1.05 3.17
N THR A 97 -31.56 -0.40 2.12
CA THR A 97 -30.40 -0.86 1.35
C THR A 97 -29.21 -0.97 2.29
N HIS A 98 -28.58 -2.15 2.35
CA HIS A 98 -27.41 -2.37 3.20
C HIS A 98 -26.16 -1.75 2.57
N PHE A 99 -26.04 -0.42 2.62
CA PHE A 99 -24.92 0.34 2.08
C PHE A 99 -23.56 -0.21 2.55
N PHE A 100 -23.46 -0.66 3.80
CA PHE A 100 -22.26 -1.31 4.35
C PHE A 100 -21.85 -2.58 3.61
N ILE A 101 -22.82 -3.40 3.15
CA ILE A 101 -22.53 -4.64 2.42
C ILE A 101 -22.02 -4.31 1.02
N ASN A 102 -22.67 -3.35 0.35
CA ASN A 102 -22.21 -2.90 -0.96
C ASN A 102 -20.83 -2.23 -0.89
N GLU A 103 -20.58 -1.40 0.12
CA GLU A 103 -19.28 -0.78 0.32
C GLU A 103 -18.19 -1.82 0.61
N PHE A 104 -18.48 -2.80 1.47
CA PHE A 104 -17.56 -3.90 1.75
C PHE A 104 -17.26 -4.74 0.50
N LYS A 105 -18.28 -5.07 -0.28
CA LYS A 105 -18.13 -5.77 -1.56
C LYS A 105 -17.24 -4.98 -2.51
N ASN A 106 -17.53 -3.69 -2.72
CA ASN A 106 -16.76 -2.81 -3.60
C ASN A 106 -15.29 -2.70 -3.16
N ARG A 107 -15.04 -2.53 -1.85
CA ARG A 107 -13.67 -2.48 -1.30
C ARG A 107 -12.91 -3.79 -1.54
N THR A 108 -13.59 -4.93 -1.40
CA THR A 108 -13.01 -6.26 -1.63
C THR A 108 -12.67 -6.45 -3.11
N GLU A 109 -13.60 -6.13 -4.02
CA GLU A 109 -13.38 -6.20 -5.46
C GLU A 109 -12.25 -5.27 -5.92
N GLN A 110 -12.22 -4.04 -5.40
CA GLN A 110 -11.13 -3.10 -5.70
C GLN A 110 -9.77 -3.62 -5.24
N THR A 111 -9.70 -4.20 -4.05
CA THR A 111 -8.46 -4.79 -3.51
C THR A 111 -8.01 -5.97 -4.37
N LEU A 112 -8.94 -6.86 -4.75
CA LEU A 112 -8.67 -8.02 -5.58
C LEU A 112 -8.14 -7.60 -6.96
N ASN A 113 -8.85 -6.69 -7.64
CA ASN A 113 -8.45 -6.18 -8.96
C ASN A 113 -7.07 -5.51 -8.92
N THR A 114 -6.78 -4.76 -7.85
CA THR A 114 -5.47 -4.12 -7.67
C THR A 114 -4.36 -5.15 -7.48
N ALA A 115 -4.60 -6.19 -6.67
CA ALA A 115 -3.63 -7.26 -6.44
C ALA A 115 -3.38 -8.06 -7.73
N GLU A 116 -4.43 -8.39 -8.47
CA GLU A 116 -4.35 -9.10 -9.75
C GLU A 116 -3.56 -8.28 -10.78
N GLY A 117 -3.84 -6.98 -10.91
CA GLY A 117 -3.09 -6.09 -11.80
C GLY A 117 -1.60 -6.01 -11.45
N ARG A 118 -1.27 -5.89 -10.16
CA ARG A 118 0.12 -5.89 -9.68
C ARG A 118 0.83 -7.21 -9.97
N LEU A 119 0.17 -8.33 -9.69
CA LEU A 119 0.73 -9.66 -9.92
C LEU A 119 0.92 -9.94 -11.42
N SER A 120 -0.04 -9.55 -12.25
CA SER A 120 0.02 -9.68 -13.71
C SER A 120 1.20 -8.89 -14.28
N ASN A 121 1.36 -7.64 -13.85
CA ASN A 121 2.51 -6.81 -14.25
C ASN A 121 3.84 -7.44 -13.80
N LEU A 122 3.93 -7.89 -12.54
CA LEU A 122 5.15 -8.53 -12.04
C LEU A 122 5.49 -9.82 -12.80
N ASN A 123 4.49 -10.65 -13.10
CA ASN A 123 4.65 -11.87 -13.88
C ASN A 123 5.08 -11.57 -15.32
N LYS A 124 4.50 -10.54 -15.94
CA LYS A 124 4.89 -10.09 -17.28
C LYS A 124 6.34 -9.59 -17.28
N SER A 125 6.71 -8.71 -16.34
CA SER A 125 8.09 -8.23 -16.20
C SER A 125 9.08 -9.37 -15.97
N TYR A 126 8.75 -10.33 -15.10
CA TYR A 126 9.58 -11.50 -14.86
C TYR A 126 9.79 -12.32 -16.14
N LYS A 127 8.71 -12.65 -16.87
CA LYS A 127 8.79 -13.42 -18.11
C LYS A 127 9.61 -12.70 -19.18
N THR A 128 9.41 -11.40 -19.35
CA THR A 128 10.18 -10.59 -20.30
C THR A 128 11.67 -10.58 -19.93
N GLN A 129 12.00 -10.32 -18.67
CA GLN A 129 13.40 -10.30 -18.21
C GLN A 129 14.05 -11.69 -18.30
N ASP A 130 13.33 -12.76 -17.96
CA ASP A 130 13.82 -14.13 -18.11
C ASP A 130 14.10 -14.49 -19.58
N GLN A 131 13.21 -14.07 -20.50
CA GLN A 131 13.43 -14.22 -21.93
C GLN A 131 14.64 -13.42 -22.42
N GLU A 132 14.78 -12.15 -22.01
CA GLU A 132 15.94 -11.32 -22.35
C GLU A 132 17.25 -11.95 -21.86
N VAL A 133 17.27 -12.48 -20.63
CA VAL A 133 18.44 -13.19 -20.08
C VAL A 133 18.75 -14.45 -20.90
N LYS A 134 17.74 -15.24 -21.27
CA LYS A 134 17.92 -16.43 -22.12
C LYS A 134 18.44 -16.06 -23.49
N HIS A 135 17.89 -15.04 -24.13
CA HIS A 135 18.36 -14.54 -25.42
C HIS A 135 19.81 -14.05 -25.33
N PHE A 136 20.16 -13.29 -24.28
CA PHE A 136 21.52 -12.82 -24.04
C PHE A 136 22.51 -13.98 -23.84
N LYS A 137 22.11 -15.01 -23.07
CA LYS A 137 22.91 -16.22 -22.84
C LYS A 137 23.16 -16.99 -24.13
N LEU A 138 22.14 -17.20 -24.95
CA LEU A 138 22.25 -17.87 -26.25
C LEU A 138 23.15 -17.08 -27.20
N ALA A 139 22.96 -15.75 -27.30
CA ALA A 139 23.77 -14.89 -28.15
C ALA A 139 25.26 -14.87 -27.75
N ASN A 140 25.55 -15.03 -26.45
CA ASN A 140 26.92 -15.00 -25.92
C ASN A 140 27.49 -16.36 -25.52
N ASN A 141 26.83 -17.47 -25.88
CA ASN A 141 27.23 -18.83 -25.51
C ASN A 141 27.52 -19.00 -24.01
N LEU A 142 26.68 -18.42 -23.15
CA LEU A 142 26.81 -18.48 -21.70
C LEU A 142 25.86 -19.52 -21.11
N SER A 143 26.38 -20.44 -20.30
CA SER A 143 25.56 -21.39 -19.53
C SER A 143 25.28 -20.96 -18.09
N ARG A 144 26.02 -19.96 -17.59
CA ARG A 144 25.95 -19.48 -16.20
C ARG A 144 24.91 -18.39 -16.00
N ASP A 145 24.36 -18.29 -14.79
CA ASP A 145 23.53 -17.17 -14.37
C ASP A 145 24.33 -15.88 -14.12
N PRO A 146 23.72 -14.70 -14.30
CA PRO A 146 24.35 -13.44 -13.96
C PRO A 146 24.66 -13.39 -12.47
N ARG A 147 25.90 -13.02 -12.12
CA ARG A 147 26.26 -12.76 -10.73
C ARG A 147 25.73 -11.40 -10.33
N SER A 148 24.94 -11.34 -9.26
CA SER A 148 24.41 -10.09 -8.75
C SER A 148 25.52 -9.18 -8.22
N LEU A 149 25.51 -7.93 -8.67
CA LEU A 149 26.34 -6.86 -8.12
C LEU A 149 25.65 -6.33 -6.86
N THR A 150 26.05 -6.86 -5.70
CA THR A 150 25.54 -6.41 -4.41
C THR A 150 26.14 -5.08 -4.01
N LEU A 151 25.39 -4.23 -3.31
CA LEU A 151 25.83 -2.91 -2.82
C LEU A 151 27.17 -2.99 -2.06
N VAL A 152 27.36 -4.04 -1.24
CA VAL A 152 28.63 -4.29 -0.52
C VAL A 152 29.84 -4.40 -1.47
N LYS A 153 29.70 -5.07 -2.61
CA LYS A 153 30.79 -5.22 -3.59
C LYS A 153 31.11 -3.89 -4.27
N ILE A 154 30.10 -3.05 -4.48
CA ILE A 154 30.28 -1.70 -5.03
C ILE A 154 31.07 -0.84 -4.04
N ILE A 155 30.71 -0.87 -2.75
CA ILE A 155 31.43 -0.14 -1.70
C ILE A 155 32.90 -0.59 -1.63
N ILE A 156 33.15 -1.91 -1.62
CA ILE A 156 34.52 -2.44 -1.62
C ILE A 156 35.30 -1.94 -2.84
N GLY A 157 34.69 -1.93 -4.03
CA GLY A 157 35.31 -1.41 -5.25
C GLY A 157 35.66 0.09 -5.15
N ILE A 158 34.76 0.91 -4.60
CA ILE A 158 35.01 2.34 -4.41
C ILE A 158 36.16 2.56 -3.41
N LEU A 159 36.16 1.85 -2.28
CA LEU A 159 37.24 1.93 -1.29
C LEU A 159 38.59 1.52 -1.88
N PHE A 160 38.60 0.50 -2.74
CA PHE A 160 39.80 0.09 -3.46
C PHE A 160 40.30 1.20 -4.41
N CYS A 161 39.43 1.85 -5.18
CA CYS A 161 39.78 2.99 -6.01
C CYS A 161 40.32 4.18 -5.21
N VAL A 162 39.71 4.49 -4.06
CA VAL A 162 40.20 5.55 -3.16
C VAL A 162 41.59 5.20 -2.61
N GLY A 163 41.80 3.93 -2.23
CA GLY A 163 43.11 3.46 -1.78
C GLY A 163 44.20 3.62 -2.84
N LEU A 164 43.92 3.20 -4.08
CA LEU A 164 44.83 3.38 -5.21
C LEU A 164 45.13 4.85 -5.48
N PHE A 165 44.10 5.70 -5.46
CA PHE A 165 44.25 7.14 -5.62
C PHE A 165 45.19 7.76 -4.58
N LEU A 166 45.02 7.43 -3.30
CA LEU A 166 45.89 7.95 -2.23
C LEU A 166 47.35 7.48 -2.39
N ILE A 167 47.55 6.21 -2.77
CA ILE A 167 48.89 5.66 -3.04
C ILE A 167 49.51 6.42 -4.22
N GLU A 168 48.77 6.63 -5.30
CA GLU A 168 49.27 7.28 -6.50
C GLU A 168 49.61 8.75 -6.26
N VAL A 169 48.78 9.49 -5.52
CA VAL A 169 49.11 10.85 -5.07
C VAL A 169 50.40 10.83 -4.25
N ARG A 170 50.56 9.90 -3.30
CA ARG A 170 51.75 9.81 -2.44
C ARG A 170 53.03 9.55 -3.25
N VAL A 171 52.98 8.59 -4.18
CA VAL A 171 54.10 8.21 -5.04
C VAL A 171 54.45 9.35 -5.99
N ASN A 172 53.45 9.89 -6.71
CA ASN A 172 53.66 10.98 -7.66
C ASN A 172 54.19 12.24 -6.95
N THR A 173 53.72 12.54 -5.73
CA THR A 173 54.20 13.70 -4.97
C THR A 173 55.68 13.56 -4.62
N LYS A 174 56.11 12.38 -4.17
CA LYS A 174 57.54 12.14 -3.87
C LYS A 174 58.41 12.21 -5.12
N LEU A 175 57.91 11.74 -6.26
CA LEU A 175 58.63 11.75 -7.53
C LEU A 175 58.72 13.16 -8.14
N LEU A 176 57.67 13.98 -7.99
CA LEU A 176 57.62 15.35 -8.51
C LEU A 176 58.28 16.36 -7.57
N ALA A 177 58.29 16.12 -6.25
CA ALA A 177 58.92 17.03 -5.29
C ALA A 177 60.42 17.24 -5.56
N THR A 178 61.12 16.25 -6.13
CA THR A 178 62.54 16.38 -6.50
C THR A 178 62.75 17.16 -7.80
N ALA A 179 61.69 17.36 -8.59
CA ALA A 179 61.72 18.02 -9.89
C ALA A 179 61.09 19.44 -9.88
N MET A 180 60.38 19.82 -8.80
CA MET A 180 59.63 21.07 -8.68
C MET A 180 60.38 22.11 -7.84
N THR A 181 60.31 23.38 -8.23
CA THR A 181 60.92 24.52 -7.51
C THR A 181 60.31 24.76 -6.14
N GLY A 182 59.01 24.51 -5.94
CA GLY A 182 58.31 24.63 -4.66
C GLY A 182 58.31 23.37 -3.79
N GLY A 183 59.13 22.37 -4.11
CA GLY A 183 59.29 21.15 -3.31
C GLY A 183 57.99 20.34 -3.14
N GLU A 184 57.79 19.75 -1.96
CA GLU A 184 56.66 18.84 -1.69
C GLU A 184 55.27 19.51 -1.74
N ALA A 185 55.19 20.82 -1.48
CA ALA A 185 53.91 21.53 -1.46
C ALA A 185 53.34 21.70 -2.87
N GLU A 186 54.18 22.12 -3.82
CA GLU A 186 53.79 22.31 -5.23
C GLU A 186 53.62 20.96 -5.94
N GLY A 187 54.50 19.99 -5.66
CA GLY A 187 54.41 18.63 -6.19
C GLY A 187 53.12 17.92 -5.80
N ARG A 188 52.52 18.23 -4.64
CA ARG A 188 51.28 17.61 -4.15
C ARG A 188 50.06 17.99 -4.97
N ASN A 189 49.91 19.27 -5.33
CA ASN A 189 48.75 19.75 -6.08
C ASN A 189 48.75 19.17 -7.51
N ILE A 190 49.92 19.14 -8.16
CA ILE A 190 50.07 18.55 -9.49
C ILE A 190 49.85 17.03 -9.44
N SER A 191 50.40 16.36 -8.43
CA SER A 191 50.21 14.90 -8.24
C SER A 191 48.75 14.53 -7.98
N PHE A 192 48.01 15.36 -7.26
CA PHE A 192 46.58 15.18 -7.05
C PHE A 192 45.83 15.22 -8.38
N ALA A 193 46.07 16.22 -9.22
CA ALA A 193 45.42 16.34 -10.53
C ALA A 193 45.76 15.17 -11.46
N VAL A 194 47.04 14.78 -11.53
CA VAL A 194 47.50 13.67 -12.37
C VAL A 194 46.94 12.33 -11.88
N ALA A 195 46.98 12.06 -10.57
CA ALA A 195 46.40 10.85 -10.00
C ALA A 195 44.88 10.80 -10.17
N ALA A 196 44.20 11.94 -10.07
CA ALA A 196 42.75 12.01 -10.23
C ALA A 196 42.38 11.65 -11.66
N LEU A 197 43.08 12.23 -12.63
CA LEU A 197 42.90 11.92 -14.04
C LEU A 197 43.22 10.44 -14.32
N ASN A 198 44.33 9.90 -13.81
CA ASN A 198 44.73 8.53 -14.09
C ASN A 198 43.76 7.51 -13.48
N VAL A 199 43.45 7.61 -12.19
CA VAL A 199 42.55 6.68 -11.50
C VAL A 199 41.12 6.80 -12.01
N PHE A 200 40.63 8.03 -12.25
CA PHE A 200 39.26 8.23 -12.73
C PHE A 200 39.07 7.73 -14.16
N ILE A 201 39.98 8.07 -15.08
CA ILE A 201 39.89 7.57 -16.46
C ILE A 201 40.09 6.05 -16.49
N SER A 202 40.99 5.50 -15.67
CA SER A 202 41.18 4.05 -15.55
C SER A 202 39.91 3.36 -15.06
N PHE A 203 39.23 3.94 -14.07
CA PHE A 203 37.97 3.42 -13.55
C PHE A 203 36.87 3.45 -14.60
N LEU A 204 36.70 4.56 -15.32
CA LEU A 204 35.68 4.68 -16.38
C LEU A 204 35.98 3.72 -17.54
N ALA A 205 37.23 3.67 -18.00
CA ALA A 205 37.67 2.74 -19.04
C ALA A 205 37.41 1.29 -18.61
N GLY A 206 37.76 0.94 -17.37
CA GLY A 206 37.48 -0.36 -16.78
C GLY A 206 35.98 -0.69 -16.77
N TYR A 207 35.16 0.21 -16.25
CA TYR A 207 33.71 0.00 -16.11
C TYR A 207 33.00 -0.15 -17.46
N PHE A 208 33.30 0.72 -18.43
CA PHE A 208 32.59 0.73 -19.71
C PHE A 208 33.14 -0.27 -20.73
N LEU A 209 34.45 -0.51 -20.74
CA LEU A 209 35.09 -1.34 -21.76
C LEU A 209 35.16 -2.81 -21.31
N VAL A 210 35.55 -3.11 -20.07
CA VAL A 210 35.77 -4.50 -19.64
C VAL A 210 34.49 -5.34 -19.71
N LYS A 211 33.31 -4.73 -19.52
CA LYS A 211 32.02 -5.43 -19.67
C LYS A 211 31.83 -5.99 -21.09
N ASN A 212 32.30 -5.27 -22.11
CA ASN A 212 32.15 -5.62 -23.52
C ASN A 212 33.12 -6.75 -23.94
N LEU A 213 34.18 -7.01 -23.16
CA LEU A 213 35.11 -8.11 -23.43
C LEU A 213 34.47 -9.49 -23.22
N ASN A 214 33.45 -9.57 -22.37
CA ASN A 214 32.73 -10.81 -22.06
C ASN A 214 31.72 -11.21 -23.15
N LEU A 215 31.54 -10.39 -24.19
CA LEU A 215 30.72 -10.73 -25.35
C LEU A 215 31.38 -11.87 -26.15
N ALA A 216 30.60 -12.79 -26.72
CA ALA A 216 31.17 -13.88 -27.52
C ALA A 216 31.79 -13.36 -28.83
N LYS A 217 31.00 -12.58 -29.58
CA LYS A 217 31.37 -11.95 -30.86
C LYS A 217 30.63 -10.61 -30.97
N GLY A 218 31.24 -9.61 -31.59
CA GLY A 218 30.60 -8.31 -31.82
C GLY A 218 31.58 -7.18 -32.08
N THR A 219 31.13 -6.16 -32.81
CA THR A 219 31.89 -4.92 -33.06
C THR A 219 32.25 -4.21 -31.75
N GLU A 220 31.36 -4.23 -30.76
CA GLU A 220 31.59 -3.66 -29.43
C GLU A 220 32.78 -4.29 -28.68
N LYS A 221 32.98 -5.60 -28.84
CA LYS A 221 34.13 -6.31 -28.25
C LYS A 221 35.44 -5.85 -28.89
N ILE A 222 35.46 -5.73 -30.22
CA ILE A 222 36.65 -5.30 -30.98
C ILE A 222 36.99 -3.85 -30.63
N ILE A 223 36.00 -2.96 -30.67
CA ILE A 223 36.16 -1.55 -30.28
C ILE A 223 36.69 -1.47 -28.85
N SER A 224 36.11 -2.24 -27.92
CA SER A 224 36.58 -2.28 -26.54
C SER A 224 38.03 -2.75 -26.42
N GLN A 225 38.46 -3.74 -27.19
CA GLN A 225 39.84 -4.23 -27.17
C GLN A 225 40.82 -3.16 -27.71
N ILE A 226 40.47 -2.53 -28.83
CA ILE A 226 41.29 -1.48 -29.45
C ILE A 226 41.41 -0.27 -28.51
N THR A 227 40.29 0.21 -27.96
CA THR A 227 40.28 1.35 -27.05
C THR A 227 41.07 1.05 -25.78
N LEU A 228 40.96 -0.16 -25.23
CA LEU A 228 41.71 -0.56 -24.03
C LEU A 228 43.21 -0.69 -24.32
N ALA A 229 43.59 -1.17 -25.51
CA ALA A 229 44.99 -1.19 -25.96
C ALA A 229 45.56 0.23 -26.15
N ALA A 230 44.83 1.11 -26.83
CA ALA A 230 45.22 2.50 -27.02
C ALA A 230 45.35 3.25 -25.68
N TYR A 231 44.41 3.02 -24.76
CA TYR A 231 44.47 3.60 -23.42
C TYR A 231 45.67 3.08 -22.61
N SER A 232 45.98 1.78 -22.70
CA SER A 232 47.16 1.22 -22.04
C SER A 232 48.46 1.85 -22.55
N LEU A 233 48.57 2.06 -23.86
CA LEU A 233 49.69 2.76 -24.47
C LEU A 233 49.76 4.23 -24.01
N PHE A 234 48.63 4.91 -23.89
CA PHE A 234 48.54 6.28 -23.38
C PHE A 234 49.05 6.39 -21.94
N ILE A 235 48.66 5.48 -21.05
CA ILE A 235 49.15 5.48 -19.66
C ILE A 235 50.63 5.18 -19.57
N ILE A 236 51.15 4.24 -20.36
CA ILE A 236 52.59 3.97 -20.44
C ILE A 236 53.33 5.23 -20.90
N TYR A 237 52.83 5.91 -21.93
CA TYR A 237 53.39 7.16 -22.43
C TYR A 237 53.42 8.26 -21.36
N LEU A 238 52.32 8.47 -20.63
CA LEU A 238 52.22 9.49 -19.58
C LEU A 238 53.26 9.22 -18.48
N ASN A 239 53.36 7.97 -18.01
CA ASN A 239 54.32 7.57 -16.98
C ASN A 239 55.78 7.70 -17.47
N LEU A 240 56.06 7.34 -18.72
CA LEU A 240 57.38 7.53 -19.34
C LEU A 240 57.75 9.02 -19.43
N GLY A 241 56.78 9.85 -19.83
CA GLY A 241 56.94 11.31 -19.91
C GLY A 241 57.22 11.94 -18.54
N LEU A 242 56.56 11.47 -17.49
CA LEU A 242 56.84 11.90 -16.10
C LEU A 242 58.28 11.52 -15.67
N GLY A 243 58.73 10.32 -16.04
CA GLY A 243 60.11 9.88 -15.79
C GLY A 243 61.15 10.73 -16.54
N ALA A 244 60.89 11.06 -17.80
CA ALA A 244 61.75 11.95 -18.59
C ALA A 244 61.79 13.38 -18.03
N PHE A 245 60.62 13.91 -17.63
CA PHE A 245 60.50 15.22 -16.99
C PHE A 245 61.35 15.30 -15.72
N ARG A 246 61.28 14.27 -14.87
CA ARG A 246 62.11 14.16 -13.66
C ARG A 246 63.60 14.17 -13.99
N ALA A 247 64.05 13.36 -14.95
CA ALA A 247 65.46 13.29 -15.33
C ALA A 247 66.01 14.63 -15.83
N ILE A 248 65.19 15.43 -16.53
CA ILE A 248 65.56 16.77 -16.98
C ILE A 248 65.60 17.76 -15.82
N ALA A 249 64.65 17.66 -14.89
CA ALA A 249 64.59 18.54 -13.72
C ALA A 249 65.76 18.30 -12.75
N GLU A 250 66.15 17.04 -12.52
CA GLU A 250 67.34 16.69 -11.72
C GLU A 250 68.61 17.27 -12.36
N LYS A 251 68.77 17.16 -13.69
CA LYS A 251 69.89 17.77 -14.42
C LYS A 251 69.91 19.30 -14.37
N LYS A 252 68.75 19.95 -14.29
CA LYS A 252 68.66 21.42 -14.09
C LYS A 252 68.95 21.83 -12.66
N GLY A 253 68.62 20.99 -11.67
CA GLY A 253 68.98 21.20 -10.26
C GLY A 253 70.48 21.05 -9.98
N GLU A 254 71.19 20.23 -10.78
CA GLU A 254 72.65 20.09 -10.73
C GLU A 254 73.41 21.13 -11.59
N ALA A 255 72.71 21.92 -12.42
CA ALA A 255 73.34 22.93 -13.25
C ALA A 255 73.74 24.14 -12.39
N VAL A 256 74.99 24.15 -11.92
CA VAL A 256 75.65 25.32 -11.34
C VAL A 256 75.54 26.48 -12.34
N ALA A 257 74.98 27.61 -11.90
CA ALA A 257 74.98 28.84 -12.69
C ALA A 257 76.43 29.16 -13.10
N TRP A 258 76.63 29.45 -14.38
CA TRP A 258 77.96 29.72 -14.93
C TRP A 258 78.60 30.89 -14.16
N GLY A 259 79.53 30.58 -13.24
CA GLY A 259 80.20 31.58 -12.40
C GLY A 259 80.47 31.21 -10.92
N GLU A 260 79.90 30.15 -10.35
CA GLU A 260 80.15 29.81 -8.93
C GLU A 260 80.94 28.51 -8.73
N THR A 261 82.20 28.65 -8.30
CA THR A 261 83.10 27.54 -7.95
C THR A 261 82.85 27.03 -6.53
N GLN A 262 82.69 25.71 -6.38
CA GLN A 262 82.55 25.04 -5.08
C GLN A 262 83.86 25.11 -4.28
N ALA A 263 83.82 25.70 -3.09
CA ALA A 263 84.85 25.53 -2.06
C ALA A 263 84.41 24.44 -1.06
N LYS A 264 84.82 23.19 -1.29
CA LYS A 264 84.83 22.17 -0.22
C LYS A 264 86.13 22.31 0.56
N VAL A 265 86.03 22.87 1.77
CA VAL A 265 87.11 22.89 2.75
C VAL A 265 87.29 21.47 3.30
N SER A 266 88.42 20.86 2.98
CA SER A 266 88.98 19.73 3.71
C SER A 266 89.76 20.24 4.92
N GLN A 267 89.20 20.14 6.12
CA GLN A 267 89.97 20.13 7.37
C GLN A 267 89.30 19.22 8.40
N ALA A 268 89.93 18.07 8.63
CA ALA A 268 89.96 17.36 9.91
C ALA A 268 91.28 16.59 9.97
N VAL A 269 92.28 17.21 10.60
CA VAL A 269 93.29 16.59 11.47
C VAL A 269 93.30 17.42 12.75
#